data_AF-A0AAW8KKI5-F1
#
_entry.id   AF-A0AAW8KKI5-F1
#
_cell.length_a   1.000
_cell.length_b   1.000
_cell.length_c   1.000
_cell.angle_alpha   90.00
_cell.angle_beta   90.00
_cell.angle_gamma   90.00
#
_symmetry.space_group_name_H-M   'P 1'
#
loop_
_entity.id
_entity.type
_entity.pdbx_description
1 polymer ?
#
loop_
_entity_poly.entity_id
_entity_poly.type
_entity_poly.pdbx_seq_one_letter_code
_entity_poly.pdbx_strand_id
1 'polypeptide(L)' 'QNYDQAEKTFFGDGGKFIQKVVSKKGLTYLGAVHNGFKAITNSKRSIKKPEDLSGLKIRIPGGAFYTAFYKAFGASPQA' A
#
# COMPACT_ATOMS: atom_id res chain seq x y z
N GLN A 1 -13.18 -8.31 0.31
CA GLN A 1 -12.09 -8.48 -0.68
C GLN A 1 -11.13 -9.51 -0.13
N ASN A 2 -10.68 -10.44 -0.96
CA ASN A 2 -9.78 -11.55 -0.59
C ASN A 2 -8.59 -11.62 -1.56
N TYR A 3 -7.70 -12.59 -1.35
CA TYR A 3 -6.54 -12.77 -2.22
C TYR A 3 -6.93 -13.05 -3.68
N ASP A 4 -7.91 -13.91 -3.93
CA ASP A 4 -8.35 -14.22 -5.30
C ASP A 4 -8.77 -12.97 -6.08
N GLN A 5 -9.51 -12.07 -5.44
CA GLN A 5 -9.93 -10.81 -6.06
C GLN A 5 -8.73 -9.89 -6.34
N ALA A 6 -7.79 -9.79 -5.41
CA ALA A 6 -6.57 -8.98 -5.57
C ALA A 6 -5.69 -9.54 -6.70
N GLU A 7 -5.49 -10.86 -6.75
CA GLU A 7 -4.71 -11.53 -7.77
C GLU A 7 -5.34 -11.37 -9.16
N LYS A 8 -6.65 -11.61 -9.29
CA LYS A 8 -7.36 -11.44 -10.57
C LYS A 8 -7.25 -10.01 -11.10
N THR A 9 -7.32 -9.02 -10.22
CA THR A 9 -7.20 -7.61 -10.60
C THR A 9 -5.77 -7.26 -11.02
N PHE A 10 -4.79 -7.67 -10.21
CA PHE A 10 -3.41 -7.26 -10.38
C PHE A 10 -2.71 -7.99 -11.54
N PHE A 11 -2.88 -9.32 -11.62
CA PHE A 11 -2.29 -10.15 -12.68
C PHE A 11 -3.13 -10.25 -13.94
N GLY A 12 -4.41 -9.85 -13.88
CA GLY A 12 -5.24 -9.64 -15.07
C GLY A 12 -4.89 -8.32 -15.77
N ASP A 13 -5.87 -7.43 -15.93
CA ASP A 13 -5.67 -6.17 -16.65
C ASP A 13 -4.71 -5.19 -15.93
N GLY A 14 -4.44 -5.40 -14.64
CA GLY A 14 -3.44 -4.65 -13.87
C GLY A 14 -2.04 -4.72 -14.49
N GLY A 15 -1.62 -5.88 -15.01
CA GLY A 15 -0.31 -6.02 -15.67
C GLY A 15 -0.17 -5.15 -16.91
N LYS A 16 -1.23 -5.06 -17.73
CA LYS A 16 -1.26 -4.18 -18.91
C LYS A 16 -1.17 -2.71 -18.51
N PHE A 17 -1.86 -2.33 -17.43
CA PHE A 17 -1.78 -0.98 -16.89
C PHE A 17 -0.37 -0.65 -16.40
N ILE A 18 0.27 -1.55 -15.66
CA ILE A 18 1.65 -1.37 -15.18
C ILE A 18 2.60 -1.20 -16.36
N GLN A 19 2.56 -2.10 -17.35
CA GLN A 19 3.38 -1.99 -18.57
C GLN A 19 3.20 -0.63 -19.25
N LYS A 20 1.96 -0.13 -19.39
CA LYS A 20 1.67 1.18 -19.98
C LYS A 20 2.26 2.36 -19.19
N VAL A 21 2.32 2.27 -17.86
CA VAL A 21 2.87 3.32 -17.01
C VAL A 21 4.40 3.30 -17.04
N VAL A 22 5.00 2.12 -16.88
CA VAL A 22 6.46 1.99 -16.77
C VAL A 22 7.17 2.15 -18.11
N SER A 23 6.53 1.83 -19.24
CA SER A 23 7.10 2.04 -20.58
C SER A 23 7.33 3.52 -20.91
N LYS A 24 6.51 4.43 -20.36
CA LYS A 24 6.72 5.89 -20.45
C LYS A 24 8.01 6.35 -19.76
N LYS A 25 8.61 5.49 -18.95
CA LYS A 25 9.88 5.70 -18.25
C LYS A 25 11.01 4.82 -18.82
N GLY A 26 10.80 4.19 -19.98
CA GLY A 26 11.80 3.33 -20.62
C GLY A 26 11.98 1.97 -19.94
N LEU A 27 11.04 1.55 -19.10
CA LEU A 27 11.10 0.27 -18.39
C LEU A 27 10.18 -0.76 -19.05
N THR A 28 10.61 -2.03 -19.04
CA THR A 28 9.81 -3.18 -19.48
C THR A 28 9.32 -3.96 -18.27
N TYR A 29 8.01 -4.13 -18.16
CA TYR A 29 7.41 -4.96 -17.12
C TYR A 29 7.58 -6.44 -17.47
N LEU A 30 8.27 -7.18 -16.60
CA LEU A 30 8.49 -8.62 -16.77
C LEU A 30 7.50 -9.47 -15.97
N GLY A 31 6.87 -8.88 -14.95
CA GLY A 31 6.00 -9.58 -14.02
C GLY A 31 6.07 -8.97 -12.63
N ALA A 32 5.30 -9.53 -11.70
CA ALA A 32 5.28 -9.12 -10.31
C ALA A 32 5.26 -10.33 -9.37
N VAL A 33 5.72 -10.08 -8.14
CA VAL A 33 5.69 -11.05 -7.06
C VAL A 33 4.75 -10.57 -5.97
N HIS A 34 4.07 -11.51 -5.33
CA HIS A 34 3.12 -11.21 -4.28
C HIS A 34 3.83 -11.01 -2.92
N ASN A 35 3.43 -9.98 -2.17
CA ASN A 35 3.95 -9.65 -0.83
C ASN A 35 2.88 -9.81 0.27
N GLY A 36 1.60 -9.95 -0.11
CA GLY A 36 0.50 -10.03 0.86
C GLY A 36 -0.12 -8.69 1.24
N PHE A 37 -1.28 -8.78 1.89
CA PHE A 37 -1.92 -7.62 2.52
C PHE A 37 -1.08 -7.12 3.70
N LYS A 38 -1.05 -5.80 3.87
CA LYS A 38 -0.26 -5.16 4.93
C LYS A 38 -1.03 -5.14 6.25
N ALA A 39 -0.43 -5.66 7.30
CA ALA A 39 -0.88 -5.48 8.68
C ALA A 39 -0.13 -4.32 9.32
N ILE A 40 -0.80 -3.59 10.23
CA ILE A 40 -0.22 -2.46 10.95
C ILE A 40 0.27 -2.94 12.33
N THR A 41 1.50 -2.61 12.68
CA THR A 41 2.08 -2.92 14.00
C THR A 41 2.59 -1.64 14.67
N ASN A 42 2.57 -1.61 16.00
CA ASN A 42 3.16 -0.55 16.81
C ASN A 42 3.43 -1.07 18.23
N SER A 43 4.26 -0.36 19.00
CA SER A 43 4.64 -0.74 20.36
C SER A 43 3.82 -0.06 21.47
N LYS A 44 2.83 0.78 21.14
CA LYS A 44 2.10 1.60 22.12
C LYS A 44 0.77 1.00 22.54
N ARG A 45 -0.02 0.48 21.59
CA ARG A 45 -1.38 -0.02 21.84
C ARG A 45 -1.90 -0.90 20.72
N SER A 46 -2.91 -1.71 21.01
CA SER A 46 -3.66 -2.43 19.98
C SER A 46 -4.41 -1.48 19.05
N ILE A 47 -4.57 -1.87 17.79
CA ILE A 47 -5.36 -1.17 16.78
C ILE A 47 -6.55 -2.08 16.46
N LYS A 48 -7.76 -1.64 16.81
CA LYS A 48 -9.02 -2.39 16.56
C LYS A 48 -9.97 -1.62 15.65
N LYS A 49 -9.82 -0.30 15.58
CA LYS A 49 -10.61 0.60 14.73
C LYS A 49 -9.74 1.75 14.20
N PRO A 50 -10.15 2.45 13.14
CA PRO A 50 -9.31 3.46 12.48
C PRO A 50 -8.86 4.59 13.42
N GLU A 51 -9.68 5.00 14.38
CA GLU A 51 -9.36 6.08 15.33
C GLU A 51 -8.15 5.75 16.21
N ASP A 52 -7.85 4.46 16.41
CA ASP A 52 -6.71 4.01 17.18
C ASP A 52 -5.37 4.35 16.51
N LEU A 53 -5.36 4.77 15.23
CA LEU A 53 -4.18 5.25 14.53
C LEU A 53 -3.78 6.67 14.91
N SER A 54 -4.71 7.47 15.48
CA SER A 54 -4.49 8.89 15.74
C SER A 54 -3.30 9.14 16.68
N GLY A 55 -2.39 10.02 16.28
CA GLY A 55 -1.17 10.34 17.02
C GLY A 55 -0.09 9.25 17.04
N LEU A 56 -0.28 8.10 16.39
CA LEU A 56 0.79 7.12 16.23
C LEU A 56 1.82 7.63 15.23
N LYS A 57 3.11 7.47 15.55
CA LYS A 57 4.20 7.64 14.58
C LYS A 57 4.35 6.31 13.84
N ILE A 58 4.12 6.31 12.53
CA ILE A 58 4.11 5.08 11.71
C ILE A 58 5.15 5.20 10.60
N ARG A 59 6.05 4.21 10.51
CA ARG A 59 6.99 4.11 9.40
C ARG A 59 6.27 3.69 8.12
N ILE A 60 6.55 4.34 7.00
CA ILE A 60 5.99 4.03 5.67
C ILE A 60 7.12 3.83 4.65
N PRO A 61 6.86 3.17 3.49
CA PRO A 61 7.85 3.05 2.41
C PRO A 61 8.15 4.36 1.68
N GLY A 62 7.47 5.46 2.02
CA GLY A 62 7.47 6.73 1.29
C GLY A 62 6.34 6.83 0.26
N GLY A 63 6.17 8.02 -0.32
CA GLY A 63 5.16 8.29 -1.34
C GLY A 63 3.90 8.99 -0.83
N ALA A 64 3.28 9.75 -1.73
CA ALA A 64 2.12 10.60 -1.42
C ALA A 64 0.91 9.79 -0.95
N PHE A 65 0.68 8.60 -1.54
CA PHE A 65 -0.42 7.73 -1.17
C PHE A 65 -0.38 7.31 0.31
N TYR A 66 0.72 6.71 0.77
CA TYR A 66 0.84 6.27 2.16
C TYR A 66 0.79 7.46 3.13
N THR A 67 1.42 8.57 2.76
CA THR A 67 1.38 9.79 3.56
C THR A 67 -0.05 10.29 3.75
N ALA A 68 -0.83 10.37 2.67
CA ALA A 68 -2.22 10.82 2.72
C ALA A 68 -3.11 9.85 3.51
N PHE A 69 -2.98 8.55 3.26
CA PHE A 69 -3.74 7.51 3.96
C PHE A 69 -3.56 7.60 5.49
N TYR A 70 -2.32 7.59 5.98
CA TYR A 70 -2.08 7.61 7.43
C TYR A 70 -2.43 8.96 8.07
N LYS A 71 -2.22 10.08 7.37
CA LYS A 71 -2.67 11.41 7.84
C LYS A 71 -4.19 11.51 7.93
N ALA A 72 -4.94 10.90 7.01
CA ALA A 72 -6.40 10.91 7.03
C ALA A 72 -6.96 10.23 8.29
N PHE A 73 -6.22 9.28 8.88
CA PHE A 73 -6.56 8.65 10.16
C PHE A 73 -5.85 9.28 11.37
N GLY A 74 -5.31 10.49 11.21
CA GLY A 74 -4.70 11.26 12.29
C GLY A 74 -3.32 10.76 12.75
N ALA A 75 -2.71 9.81 12.03
CA ALA A 75 -1.37 9.33 12.35
C ALA A 75 -0.29 10.31 11.82
N SER A 76 0.93 10.15 12.32
CA SER A 76 2.12 10.88 11.89
C SER A 76 3.05 9.95 11.09
N PRO A 77 2.86 9.82 9.75
CA PRO A 77 3.72 8.97 8.93
C PRO A 77 5.14 9.53 8.79
N GLN A 78 6.13 8.63 8.77
CA GLN A 78 7.54 8.94 8.51
C GLN A 78 8.10 7.93 7.52
N ALA A 79 8.83 8.38 6.50
CA ALA A 79 9.47 7.50 5.52
C ALA A 79 10.77 6.89 6.09
#